data_AF-A0A1G6GIR8-F1
#
_entry.id   AF-A0A1G6GIR8-F1
#
_cell.length_a   1.000
_cell.length_b   1.000
_cell.length_c   1.000
_cell.angle_alpha   90.00
_cell.angle_beta   90.00
_cell.angle_gamma   90.00
#
_symmetry.space_group_name_H-M   'P 1'
#
loop_
_entity.id
_entity.type
_entity.pdbx_description
1 polymer ?
#
loop_
_entity_poly.entity_id
_entity_poly.type
_entity_poly.pdbx_seq_one_letter_code
_entity_poly.pdbx_strand_id
1 'polypeptide(L)'
;MKKVVFLIAMPLLLLIGCTDENREYEQFLSSEEGTYTLFYVEYFEENEEKLDYDYLREHDIRNTVGPITFADTTEVTESMPDMDEIPTYVLFDTEDKVYETHSREDLIEFLQEN
;
A
#
# COMPACT_ATOMS: atom_id res chain seq x y z
N MET A 1 -8.85 36.03 55.34
CA MET A 1 -7.54 36.03 54.65
C MET A 1 -6.97 34.61 54.62
N LYS A 2 -6.95 33.98 53.45
CA LYS A 2 -5.84 33.20 52.88
C LYS A 2 -6.35 32.64 51.56
N LYS A 3 -5.65 33.04 50.50
CA LYS A 3 -5.99 32.82 49.09
C LYS A 3 -5.64 31.37 48.75
N VAL A 4 -6.58 30.62 48.21
CA VAL A 4 -6.26 29.42 47.42
C VAL A 4 -6.60 29.79 45.97
N VAL A 5 -5.63 30.43 45.36
CA VAL A 5 -5.51 30.67 43.91
C VAL A 5 -4.38 29.76 43.45
N PHE A 6 -4.44 29.34 42.17
CA PHE A 6 -3.63 28.34 41.47
C PHE A 6 -4.32 26.96 41.50
N LEU A 7 -4.67 26.31 40.39
CA LEU A 7 -4.15 26.44 39.03
C LEU A 7 -5.14 25.76 38.07
N ILE A 8 -5.84 26.57 37.27
CA ILE A 8 -6.33 26.13 35.96
C ILE A 8 -5.08 26.05 35.08
N ALA A 9 -4.59 24.85 34.81
CA ALA A 9 -3.79 24.51 33.62
C ALA A 9 -3.39 23.04 33.69
N MET A 10 -4.18 22.15 33.09
CA MET A 10 -3.65 21.13 32.17
C MET A 10 -4.77 20.34 31.45
N PRO A 11 -5.46 20.91 30.45
CA PRO A 11 -6.00 20.12 29.36
C PRO A 11 -5.03 20.26 28.18
N LEU A 12 -3.83 19.66 28.24
CA LEU A 12 -2.83 19.85 27.18
C LEU A 12 -1.81 18.71 27.01
N LEU A 13 -2.11 17.50 27.49
CA LEU A 13 -1.27 16.31 27.24
C LEU A 13 -1.93 15.26 26.34
N LEU A 14 -3.06 15.56 25.68
CA LEU A 14 -3.69 14.66 24.72
C LEU A 14 -3.17 14.82 23.28
N LEU A 15 -2.03 15.48 23.07
CA LEU A 15 -1.48 15.78 21.73
C LEU A 15 -0.07 15.25 21.51
N ILE A 16 0.39 14.27 22.30
CA ILE A 16 1.66 13.58 22.04
C ILE A 16 1.35 12.16 21.58
N GLY A 17 0.91 12.09 20.33
CA GLY A 17 0.66 10.87 19.59
C GLY A 17 0.58 11.17 18.11
N CYS A 18 1.40 12.10 17.60
CA CYS A 18 1.82 12.01 16.20
C CYS A 18 2.80 10.84 16.18
N THR A 19 2.25 9.64 16.09
CA THR A 19 3.06 8.45 15.90
C THR A 19 3.65 8.58 14.50
N ASP A 20 4.96 8.81 14.46
CA ASP A 20 5.81 8.71 13.28
C ASP A 20 5.98 7.19 13.00
N GLU A 21 4.86 6.51 12.76
CA GLU A 21 4.80 5.08 12.45
C GLU A 21 4.27 4.95 11.02
N ASN A 22 5.06 4.29 10.17
CA ASN A 22 4.84 4.01 8.74
C ASN A 22 5.17 5.10 7.70
N ARG A 23 6.43 5.56 7.69
CA ARG A 23 7.05 6.15 6.48
C ARG A 23 7.64 5.13 5.50
N GLU A 24 7.56 3.84 5.80
CA GLU A 24 8.27 2.82 5.05
C GLU A 24 7.79 2.71 3.60
N TYR A 25 6.50 3.01 3.36
CA TYR A 25 5.88 2.89 2.05
C TYR A 25 5.17 4.16 1.55
N GLU A 26 5.45 5.34 2.13
CA GLU A 26 4.80 6.61 1.78
C GLU A 26 4.78 6.89 0.26
N GLN A 27 5.81 6.47 -0.47
CA GLN A 27 5.92 6.64 -1.92
C GLN A 27 5.04 5.70 -2.76
N PHE A 28 4.55 4.62 -2.16
CA PHE A 28 3.73 3.60 -2.80
C PHE A 28 2.25 3.73 -2.44
N LEU A 29 1.89 4.52 -1.43
CA LEU A 29 0.51 4.72 -1.03
C LEU A 29 -0.34 5.25 -2.17
N SER A 30 -1.60 4.84 -2.20
CA SER A 30 -2.57 5.38 -3.13
C SER A 30 -2.85 6.85 -2.84
N SER A 31 -3.12 7.62 -3.89
CA SER A 31 -3.50 9.03 -3.77
C SER A 31 -4.98 9.27 -3.51
N GLU A 32 -5.83 8.24 -3.66
CA GLU A 32 -7.28 8.36 -3.59
C GLU A 32 -7.90 7.24 -2.74
N GLU A 33 -8.79 7.60 -1.80
CA GLU A 33 -9.53 6.64 -0.98
C GLU A 33 -10.35 5.68 -1.84
N GLY A 34 -10.35 4.40 -1.48
CA GLY A 34 -11.04 3.35 -2.25
C GLY A 34 -10.30 2.91 -3.51
N THR A 35 -9.03 3.31 -3.67
CA THR A 35 -8.16 2.81 -4.74
C THR A 35 -6.85 2.30 -4.18
N TYR A 36 -6.22 1.37 -4.90
CA TYR A 36 -4.97 0.73 -4.55
C TYR A 36 -3.87 1.12 -5.53
N THR A 37 -2.67 1.35 -5.04
CA THR A 37 -1.46 1.27 -5.85
C THR A 37 -0.98 -0.18 -5.86
N LEU A 38 -0.72 -0.71 -7.05
CA LEU A 38 -0.20 -2.07 -7.22
C LEU A 38 1.30 -1.99 -7.53
N PHE A 39 2.11 -2.60 -6.66
CA PHE A 39 3.52 -2.84 -6.89
C PHE A 39 3.76 -4.34 -7.07
N TYR A 40 4.51 -4.74 -8.09
CA TYR A 40 4.79 -6.17 -8.29
C TYR A 40 6.12 -6.46 -8.96
N VAL A 41 6.61 -7.67 -8.70
CA VAL A 41 7.72 -8.32 -9.38
C VAL A 41 7.28 -9.68 -9.88
N GLU A 42 7.61 -10.00 -11.13
CA GLU A 42 7.32 -11.30 -11.72
C GLU A 42 8.32 -11.63 -12.83
N TYR A 43 8.48 -12.92 -13.12
CA TYR A 43 9.19 -13.36 -14.32
C TYR A 43 8.26 -13.21 -15.52
N PHE A 44 8.74 -12.57 -16.59
CA PHE A 44 8.02 -12.53 -17.86
C PHE A 44 8.59 -13.58 -18.80
N GLU A 45 7.77 -14.55 -19.20
CA GLU A 45 8.07 -15.38 -20.36
C GLU A 45 7.64 -14.68 -21.66
N GLU A 46 8.30 -15.01 -22.78
CA GLU A 46 7.81 -14.57 -24.08
C GLU A 46 6.38 -15.12 -24.28
N ASN A 47 5.42 -14.21 -24.45
CA ASN A 47 3.96 -14.44 -24.63
C ASN A 47 3.09 -14.48 -23.37
N GLU A 48 3.62 -14.20 -22.17
CA GLU A 48 2.74 -13.98 -21.01
C GLU A 48 2.08 -12.61 -21.04
N GLU A 49 0.78 -12.59 -20.70
CA GLU A 49 0.04 -11.34 -20.53
C GLU A 49 0.56 -10.59 -19.32
N LYS A 50 0.89 -9.31 -19.54
CA LYS A 50 1.36 -8.41 -18.50
C LYS A 50 0.19 -7.99 -17.63
N LEU A 51 0.47 -7.85 -16.34
CA LEU A 51 -0.48 -7.26 -15.41
C LEU A 51 -0.55 -5.75 -15.66
N ASP A 52 -1.51 -5.36 -16.51
CA ASP A 52 -1.81 -3.98 -16.87
C ASP A 52 -3.31 -3.67 -16.76
N TYR A 53 -3.70 -2.43 -17.05
CA TYR A 53 -5.10 -2.00 -16.93
C TYR A 53 -6.05 -2.73 -17.88
N ASP A 54 -5.57 -3.20 -19.04
CA ASP A 54 -6.42 -3.94 -19.97
C ASP A 54 -6.68 -5.35 -19.40
N TYR A 55 -5.66 -6.01 -18.84
CA TYR A 55 -5.80 -7.28 -18.13
C TYR A 55 -6.78 -7.15 -16.95
N LEU A 56 -6.60 -6.16 -16.08
CA LEU A 56 -7.51 -5.93 -14.95
C LEU A 56 -8.95 -5.73 -15.41
N ARG A 57 -9.16 -4.99 -16.50
CA ARG A 57 -10.49 -4.75 -17.08
C ARG A 57 -11.12 -6.03 -17.64
N GLU A 58 -10.34 -6.91 -18.25
CA GLU A 58 -10.81 -8.22 -18.74
C GLU A 58 -11.25 -9.13 -17.59
N HIS A 59 -10.66 -8.95 -16.41
CA HIS A 59 -11.05 -9.61 -15.16
C HIS A 59 -12.11 -8.84 -14.35
N ASP A 60 -12.84 -7.90 -14.98
CA ASP A 60 -13.90 -7.09 -14.37
C ASP A 60 -13.47 -6.21 -13.17
N ILE A 61 -12.17 -5.99 -12.98
CA ILE A 61 -11.63 -5.06 -12.00
C ILE A 61 -11.68 -3.65 -12.60
N ARG A 62 -12.58 -2.82 -12.10
CA ARG A 62 -12.84 -1.48 -12.65
C ARG A 62 -12.70 -0.41 -11.57
N ASN A 63 -11.66 0.42 -11.72
CA ASN A 63 -11.42 1.64 -10.95
C ASN A 63 -10.94 1.46 -9.49
N THR A 64 -10.63 0.24 -9.05
CA THR A 64 -10.06 0.00 -7.70
C THR A 64 -8.54 0.00 -7.70
N VAL A 65 -7.87 -0.09 -8.86
CA VAL A 65 -6.42 0.03 -8.98
C VAL A 65 -6.07 1.33 -9.68
N GLY A 66 -5.38 2.20 -8.95
CA GLY A 66 -4.75 3.43 -9.44
C GLY A 66 -3.40 3.10 -10.09
N PRO A 67 -2.28 3.71 -9.67
CA PRO A 67 -0.98 3.46 -10.28
C PRO A 67 -0.55 1.98 -10.21
N ILE A 68 -0.04 1.47 -11.32
CA ILE A 68 0.59 0.14 -11.43
C ILE A 68 2.08 0.35 -11.65
N THR A 69 2.90 -0.17 -10.75
CA THR A 69 4.36 -0.11 -10.80
C THR A 69 4.93 -1.53 -10.88
N PHE A 70 5.58 -1.83 -12.00
CA PHE A 70 6.39 -3.03 -12.14
C PHE A 70 7.84 -2.71 -11.74
N ALA A 71 8.43 -3.55 -10.90
CA ALA A 71 9.85 -3.54 -10.63
C ALA A 71 10.51 -4.80 -11.21
N ASP A 72 11.61 -4.62 -11.92
CA ASP A 72 12.52 -5.74 -12.18
C ASP A 72 13.05 -6.27 -10.84
N THR A 73 13.23 -7.58 -10.75
CA THR A 73 14.01 -8.29 -9.71
C THR A 73 15.27 -7.57 -9.24
N THR A 74 15.97 -6.82 -10.12
CA THR A 74 17.14 -6.02 -9.74
C THR A 74 16.79 -4.73 -8.97
N GLU A 75 15.69 -4.08 -9.32
CA GLU A 75 15.17 -2.82 -8.71
C GLU A 75 14.44 -3.06 -7.38
N VAL A 76 13.93 -4.28 -7.16
CA VAL A 76 13.25 -4.68 -5.93
C VAL A 76 14.15 -4.50 -4.71
N THR A 77 15.43 -4.88 -4.80
CA THR A 77 16.37 -4.80 -3.67
C THR A 77 16.64 -3.36 -3.18
N GLU A 78 16.39 -2.35 -4.01
CA GLU A 78 16.53 -0.94 -3.62
C GLU A 78 15.21 -0.32 -3.13
N SER A 79 14.07 -0.81 -3.63
CA SER A 79 12.75 -0.19 -3.45
C SER A 79 11.87 -0.87 -2.41
N MET A 80 11.98 -2.20 -2.26
CA MET A 80 11.26 -3.01 -1.28
C MET A 80 12.16 -4.17 -0.80
N PRO A 81 12.93 -3.98 0.28
CA PRO A 81 13.93 -4.96 0.72
C PRO A 81 13.34 -6.27 1.23
N ASP A 82 12.04 -6.34 1.51
CA ASP A 82 11.36 -7.53 2.06
C ASP A 82 10.72 -8.43 0.98
N MET A 83 10.80 -8.07 -0.30
CA MET A 83 10.28 -8.90 -1.41
C MET A 83 11.33 -9.93 -1.85
N ASP A 84 11.49 -10.98 -1.04
CA ASP A 84 12.44 -12.07 -1.28
C ASP A 84 11.91 -13.18 -2.21
N GLU A 85 10.61 -13.16 -2.53
CA GLU A 85 9.93 -14.18 -3.34
C GLU A 85 9.44 -13.60 -4.68
N ILE A 86 9.42 -14.43 -5.73
CA ILE A 86 8.94 -14.06 -7.07
C ILE A 86 8.00 -15.16 -7.60
N PRO A 87 6.80 -14.83 -8.09
CA PRO A 87 6.24 -13.49 -8.17
C PRO A 87 5.78 -12.98 -6.80
N THR A 88 5.76 -11.66 -6.63
CA THR A 88 5.12 -11.01 -5.47
C THR A 88 4.36 -9.79 -5.92
N TYR A 89 3.13 -9.67 -5.43
CA TYR A 89 2.20 -8.59 -5.69
C TYR A 89 1.83 -7.94 -4.37
N VAL A 90 1.92 -6.61 -4.32
CA VAL A 90 1.66 -5.82 -3.11
C VAL A 90 0.69 -4.71 -3.45
N LEU A 91 -0.38 -4.59 -2.65
CA LEU A 91 -1.35 -3.50 -2.73
C LEU A 91 -1.19 -2.55 -1.56
N PHE A 92 -1.18 -1.27 -1.88
CA PHE A 92 -1.14 -0.18 -0.93
C PHE A 92 -2.40 0.67 -1.06
N ASP A 93 -3.07 0.95 0.05
CA ASP A 93 -4.13 1.95 0.08
C ASP A 93 -3.53 3.34 0.43
N THR A 94 -4.37 4.26 0.89
CA THR A 94 -3.92 5.61 1.28
C THR A 94 -3.15 5.66 2.60
N GLU A 95 -3.15 4.59 3.39
CA GLU A 95 -2.57 4.53 4.73
C GLU A 95 -1.39 3.57 4.83
N ASP A 96 -1.48 2.36 4.27
CA ASP A 96 -0.45 1.32 4.41
C ASP A 96 -0.50 0.23 3.31
N LYS A 97 0.40 -0.75 3.40
CA LYS A 97 0.29 -2.04 2.73
C LYS A 97 -0.92 -2.80 3.28
N VAL A 98 -1.86 -3.13 2.40
CA VAL A 98 -3.11 -3.81 2.78
C VAL A 98 -3.17 -5.27 2.34
N TYR A 99 -2.39 -5.64 1.33
CA TYR A 99 -2.40 -6.98 0.79
C TYR A 99 -1.07 -7.34 0.15
N GLU A 100 -0.65 -8.59 0.33
CA GLU A 100 0.55 -9.16 -0.27
C GLU A 100 0.27 -10.62 -0.62
N THR A 101 0.64 -11.01 -1.83
CA THR A 101 0.48 -12.40 -2.29
C THR A 101 1.55 -12.76 -3.32
N HIS A 102 1.83 -14.06 -3.41
CA HIS A 102 2.68 -14.65 -4.45
C HIS A 102 1.86 -15.35 -5.54
N SER A 103 0.53 -15.20 -5.51
CA SER A 103 -0.41 -15.79 -6.46
C SER A 103 -1.14 -14.69 -7.21
N ARG A 104 -1.00 -14.68 -8.53
CA ARG A 104 -1.76 -13.77 -9.40
C ARG A 104 -3.27 -14.02 -9.27
N GLU A 105 -3.68 -15.27 -9.10
CA GLU A 105 -5.10 -15.62 -8.92
C GLU A 105 -5.66 -14.99 -7.65
N ASP A 106 -4.93 -15.08 -6.53
CA ASP A 106 -5.35 -14.53 -5.24
C ASP A 106 -5.42 -13.00 -5.29
N LEU A 107 -4.49 -12.36 -6.01
CA LEU A 107 -4.55 -10.91 -6.26
C LEU A 107 -5.84 -10.51 -6.98
N ILE A 108 -6.19 -11.23 -8.04
CA ILE A 108 -7.38 -10.94 -8.83
C ILE A 108 -8.65 -11.19 -8.01
N GLU A 109 -8.70 -12.28 -7.24
CA GLU A 109 -9.82 -12.56 -6.33
C GLU A 109 -9.97 -11.44 -5.29
N PHE A 110 -8.87 -11.01 -4.66
CA PHE A 110 -8.90 -9.91 -3.70
C PHE A 110 -9.44 -8.61 -4.33
N LEU A 111 -8.97 -8.25 -5.53
CA LEU A 111 -9.39 -7.04 -6.25
C LEU A 111 -10.82 -7.11 -6.80
N GLN A 112 -11.41 -8.30 -6.89
CA GLN A 112 -12.82 -8.49 -7.28
C GLN A 112 -13.76 -8.40 -6.08
N GLU A 113 -13.29 -8.77 -4.89
CA GLU A 113 -14.07 -8.74 -3.65
C GLU A 113 -14.08 -7.35 -2.97
N ASN A 114 -13.11 -6.49 -3.30
CA ASN A 114 -12.92 -5.16 -2.70
C ASN A 114 -13.04 -4.05 -3.75
#